data_AF-G0MMZ1-F1
#
_entry.id   AF-G0MMZ1-F1
#
_cell.length_a   1.000
_cell.length_b   1.000
_cell.length_c   1.000
_cell.angle_alpha   90.00
_cell.angle_beta   90.00
_cell.angle_gamma   90.00
#
_symmetry.space_group_name_H-M   'P 1'
#
loop_
_entity.id
_entity.type
_entity.pdbx_description
1 polymer ?
#
loop_
_entity_poly.entity_id
_entity_poly.type
_entity_poly.pdbx_seq_one_letter_code
_entity_poly.pdbx_strand_id
1 'polypeptide(L)'
;MDLEALITTTRNDFNESSHRLRTLKNTLSGIVVEIAALSREPQSEGKDRLMEILLAHKRMYESLIEGRRALFVELYELAIRLDVDVDGSRLLKVYRFIFRNSTELLQQLALIDVPHESNAVWGIIILTAVMFLYAAV
;
A
#
# COMPACT_ATOMS: atom_id res chain seq x y z
N MET A 1 5.70 -6.88 -26.47
CA MET A 1 5.43 -5.54 -25.91
C MET A 1 6.78 -4.91 -25.62
N ASP A 2 7.05 -3.72 -26.13
CA ASP A 2 8.30 -3.01 -25.83
C ASP A 2 8.28 -2.44 -24.38
N LEU A 3 9.46 -2.05 -23.89
CA LEU A 3 9.64 -1.58 -22.52
C LEU A 3 8.84 -0.29 -22.24
N GLU A 4 8.75 0.60 -23.22
CA GLU A 4 8.08 1.89 -23.07
C GLU A 4 6.56 1.72 -22.94
N ALA A 5 5.97 0.83 -23.72
CA ALA A 5 4.58 0.41 -23.61
C ALA A 5 4.30 -0.21 -22.23
N LEU A 6 5.19 -1.09 -21.74
CA LEU A 6 5.03 -1.70 -20.42
C LEU A 6 5.10 -0.67 -19.29
N ILE A 7 6.03 0.29 -19.36
CA ILE A 7 6.15 1.40 -18.39
C ILE A 7 4.88 2.25 -18.39
N THR A 8 4.37 2.58 -19.57
CA THR A 8 3.15 3.38 -19.73
C THR A 8 1.92 2.67 -19.16
N THR A 9 1.75 1.39 -19.48
CA THR A 9 0.68 0.55 -18.91
C THR A 9 0.78 0.49 -17.38
N THR A 10 1.97 0.25 -16.83
CA THR A 10 2.18 0.18 -15.37
C THR A 10 1.76 1.47 -14.66
N ARG A 11 2.09 2.64 -15.23
CA ARG A 11 1.65 3.93 -14.68
C ARG A 11 0.13 4.13 -14.76
N ASN A 12 -0.48 3.73 -15.87
CA ASN A 12 -1.92 3.83 -16.05
C ASN A 12 -2.67 2.93 -15.06
N ASP A 13 -2.23 1.69 -14.91
CA ASP A 13 -2.81 0.71 -13.99
C ASP A 13 -2.68 1.18 -12.53
N PHE A 14 -1.53 1.79 -12.18
CA PHE A 14 -1.32 2.39 -10.87
C PHE A 14 -2.29 3.55 -10.61
N ASN A 15 -2.41 4.48 -11.55
CA ASN A 15 -3.30 5.64 -11.42
C ASN A 15 -4.77 5.21 -11.31
N GLU A 16 -5.21 4.28 -12.16
CA GLU A 16 -6.55 3.75 -12.12
C GLU A 16 -6.84 3.02 -10.80
N SER A 17 -5.91 2.17 -10.35
CA SER A 17 -6.06 1.43 -9.09
C SER A 17 -6.11 2.39 -7.89
N SER A 18 -5.32 3.46 -7.91
CA SER A 18 -5.31 4.51 -6.89
C SER A 18 -6.62 5.27 -6.83
N HIS A 19 -7.15 5.66 -7.98
CA HIS A 19 -8.45 6.30 -8.07
C HIS A 19 -9.55 5.39 -7.51
N ARG A 20 -9.62 4.15 -7.98
CA ARG A 20 -10.63 3.18 -7.54
C ARG A 20 -10.54 2.89 -6.03
N LEU A 21 -9.32 2.77 -5.48
CA LEU A 21 -9.13 2.56 -4.04
C LEU A 21 -9.63 3.75 -3.21
N ARG A 22 -9.39 4.99 -3.67
CA ARG A 22 -9.93 6.19 -3.00
C ARG A 22 -11.45 6.20 -3.00
N THR A 23 -12.07 5.87 -4.14
CA THR A 23 -13.54 5.77 -4.23
C THR A 23 -14.08 4.74 -3.24
N LEU A 24 -13.52 3.51 -3.21
CA LEU A 24 -13.96 2.47 -2.28
C LEU A 24 -13.81 2.89 -0.81
N LYS A 25 -12.70 3.53 -0.46
CA LYS A 25 -12.47 4.05 0.91
C LYS A 25 -13.47 5.13 1.29
N ASN A 26 -13.78 6.05 0.37
CA ASN A 26 -14.76 7.09 0.61
C ASN A 26 -16.16 6.51 0.80
N THR A 27 -16.56 5.54 -0.01
CA THR A 27 -17.85 4.84 0.15
C THR A 27 -17.92 4.07 1.46
N LEU A 28 -16.86 3.34 1.82
CA LEU A 28 -16.79 2.65 3.12
C LEU A 28 -16.93 3.63 4.29
N SER A 29 -16.26 4.78 4.21
CA SER A 29 -16.37 5.84 5.22
C SER A 29 -17.81 6.33 5.37
N GLY A 30 -18.51 6.55 4.24
CA GLY A 30 -19.94 6.91 4.23
C GLY A 30 -20.81 5.87 4.93
N ILE A 31 -20.63 4.58 4.60
CA ILE A 31 -21.37 3.48 5.24
C ILE A 31 -21.10 3.43 6.76
N VAL A 32 -19.85 3.64 7.19
CA VAL A 32 -19.50 3.66 8.61
C VAL A 32 -20.21 4.81 9.34
N VAL A 33 -20.33 5.98 8.70
CA VAL A 33 -21.08 7.11 9.25
C VAL A 33 -22.58 6.81 9.34
N GLU A 34 -23.17 6.19 8.31
CA GLU A 34 -24.58 5.79 8.31
C GLU A 34 -24.90 4.77 9.41
N ILE A 35 -24.04 3.75 9.57
CA ILE A 35 -24.12 2.79 10.67
C ILE A 35 -24.08 3.51 12.03
N ALA A 36 -23.15 4.45 12.20
CA ALA A 36 -23.03 5.22 13.43
C ALA A 36 -24.26 6.08 13.71
N ALA A 37 -24.86 6.69 12.68
CA ALA A 37 -26.09 7.46 12.81
C ALA A 37 -27.28 6.57 13.23
N LEU A 38 -27.52 5.48 12.50
CA LEU A 38 -28.58 4.52 12.81
C LEU A 38 -28.43 3.93 14.21
N SER A 39 -27.21 3.68 14.68
CA SER A 39 -26.96 3.10 16.00
C SER A 39 -27.50 3.97 17.16
N ARG A 40 -27.70 5.28 16.93
CA ARG A 40 -28.20 6.25 17.92
C ARG A 40 -29.72 6.32 17.99
N GLU A 41 -30.43 5.80 17.00
CA GLU A 41 -31.89 5.83 16.94
C GLU A 41 -32.52 4.74 17.83
N PRO A 42 -33.78 4.89 18.27
CA PRO A 42 -34.50 3.84 18.98
C PRO A 42 -34.59 2.55 18.13
N GLN A 43 -34.61 1.38 18.79
CA GLN A 43 -34.71 0.10 18.07
C GLN A 43 -36.07 -0.06 17.39
N SER A 44 -36.04 -0.52 16.13
CA SER A 44 -37.21 -0.92 15.36
C SER A 44 -36.82 -2.00 14.36
N GLU A 45 -37.77 -2.84 13.96
CA GLU A 45 -37.53 -3.92 12.99
C GLU A 45 -37.01 -3.39 11.64
N GLY A 46 -37.48 -2.21 11.21
CA GLY A 46 -36.99 -1.54 10.01
C GLY A 46 -35.53 -1.09 10.14
N LYS A 47 -35.15 -0.59 11.32
CA LYS A 47 -33.77 -0.21 11.63
C LYS A 47 -32.85 -1.43 11.65
N ASP A 48 -33.26 -2.54 12.27
CA ASP A 48 -32.43 -3.74 12.36
C ASP A 48 -32.12 -4.31 10.97
N ARG A 49 -33.12 -4.36 10.08
CA ARG A 49 -32.92 -4.75 8.67
C ARG A 49 -31.97 -3.81 7.92
N LEU A 50 -32.13 -2.50 8.09
CA LEU A 50 -31.23 -1.51 7.47
C LEU A 50 -29.79 -1.65 8.00
N MET A 51 -29.63 -1.89 9.30
CA MET A 51 -28.34 -2.13 9.93
C MET A 51 -27.65 -3.38 9.36
N GLU A 52 -28.39 -4.48 9.20
CA GLU A 52 -27.86 -5.70 8.57
C GLU A 52 -27.38 -5.46 7.14
N ILE A 53 -28.16 -4.72 6.35
CA ILE A 53 -27.79 -4.35 4.97
C ILE A 53 -26.49 -3.53 4.97
N LEU A 54 -26.38 -2.51 5.81
CA LEU A 54 -25.19 -1.66 5.87
C LEU A 54 -23.96 -2.42 6.35
N LEU A 55 -24.10 -3.31 7.33
CA LEU A 55 -23.01 -4.18 7.79
C LEU A 55 -22.55 -5.15 6.70
N ALA A 56 -23.47 -5.70 5.90
CA ALA A 56 -23.13 -6.52 4.74
C ALA A 56 -22.35 -5.71 3.70
N HIS A 57 -22.79 -4.49 3.38
CA HIS A 57 -22.08 -3.59 2.47
C HIS A 57 -20.70 -3.23 3.02
N LYS A 58 -20.58 -2.89 4.31
CA LYS A 58 -19.29 -2.59 4.96
C LYS A 58 -18.29 -3.72 4.73
N ARG A 59 -18.67 -4.97 5.03
CA ARG A 59 -17.81 -6.16 4.84
C ARG A 59 -17.40 -6.36 3.37
N MET A 60 -18.33 -6.14 2.45
CA MET A 60 -18.05 -6.22 1.01
C MET A 60 -16.99 -5.19 0.59
N TYR A 61 -17.14 -3.93 1.02
CA TYR A 61 -16.16 -2.88 0.71
C TYR A 61 -14.80 -3.13 1.37
N GLU A 62 -14.77 -3.64 2.60
CA GLU A 62 -13.52 -4.05 3.27
C GLU A 62 -12.79 -5.13 2.45
N SER A 63 -13.52 -6.15 1.97
CA SER A 63 -12.96 -7.21 1.10
C SER A 63 -12.43 -6.65 -0.23
N LEU A 64 -13.17 -5.75 -0.88
CA LEU A 64 -12.74 -5.12 -2.13
C LEU A 64 -11.48 -4.26 -1.94
N ILE A 65 -11.38 -3.55 -0.82
CA ILE A 65 -10.20 -2.77 -0.46
C ILE A 65 -8.99 -3.69 -0.26
N GLU A 66 -9.16 -4.81 0.43
CA GLU A 66 -8.08 -5.77 0.67
C GLU A 66 -7.60 -6.41 -0.64
N GLY A 67 -8.52 -6.85 -1.50
CA GLY A 67 -8.18 -7.37 -2.82
C GLY A 67 -7.40 -6.35 -3.67
N ARG A 68 -7.72 -5.05 -3.55
CA ARG A 68 -6.94 -4.00 -4.21
C ARG A 68 -5.58 -3.75 -3.59
N ARG A 69 -5.39 -3.97 -2.28
CA ARG A 69 -4.07 -3.84 -1.64
C ARG A 69 -3.09 -4.86 -2.24
N ALA A 70 -3.52 -6.09 -2.47
CA ALA A 70 -2.69 -7.10 -3.13
C ALA A 70 -2.22 -6.64 -4.52
N LEU A 71 -3.14 -6.14 -5.36
CA LEU A 71 -2.80 -5.57 -6.67
C LEU A 71 -1.82 -4.40 -6.56
N PHE A 72 -1.96 -3.56 -5.54
CA PHE A 72 -1.02 -2.45 -5.29
C PHE A 72 0.39 -2.93 -5.00
N VAL A 73 0.53 -4.01 -4.22
CA VAL A 73 1.84 -4.62 -3.94
C VAL A 73 2.47 -5.11 -5.24
N GLU A 74 1.72 -5.80 -6.09
CA GLU A 74 2.20 -6.28 -7.39
C GLU A 74 2.66 -5.12 -8.31
N LEU A 75 1.88 -4.04 -8.36
CA LEU A 75 2.24 -2.85 -9.15
C LEU A 75 3.50 -2.16 -8.61
N TYR A 76 3.68 -2.09 -7.28
CA TYR A 76 4.89 -1.54 -6.68
C TYR A 76 6.12 -2.43 -6.94
N GLU A 77 5.99 -3.75 -6.83
CA GLU A 77 7.06 -4.67 -7.19
C GLU A 77 7.47 -4.52 -8.66
N LEU A 78 6.49 -4.42 -9.56
CA LEU A 78 6.74 -4.20 -10.98
C LEU A 78 7.43 -2.84 -11.22
N ALA A 79 6.96 -1.78 -10.57
CA ALA A 79 7.57 -0.45 -10.65
C ALA A 79 9.02 -0.45 -10.16
N ILE A 80 9.34 -1.22 -9.11
CA ILE A 80 10.71 -1.39 -8.62
C ILE A 80 11.58 -2.12 -9.66
N ARG A 81 11.09 -3.21 -10.24
CA ARG A 81 11.82 -4.01 -11.24
C ARG A 81 12.06 -3.26 -12.55
N LEU A 82 11.05 -2.52 -13.00
CA LEU A 82 11.12 -1.68 -14.22
C LEU A 82 11.79 -0.34 -13.97
N ASP A 83 12.13 -0.05 -12.71
CA ASP A 83 12.73 1.19 -12.31
C ASP A 83 11.91 2.44 -12.66
N VAL A 84 10.60 2.38 -12.41
CA VAL A 84 9.64 3.45 -12.73
C VAL A 84 9.15 4.12 -11.45
N ASP A 85 9.09 5.45 -11.48
CA ASP A 85 8.33 6.20 -10.49
C ASP A 85 6.85 6.25 -10.91
N VAL A 86 5.98 5.58 -10.14
CA VAL A 86 4.53 5.50 -10.41
C VAL A 86 3.71 6.41 -9.51
N ASP A 87 4.25 6.87 -8.38
CA ASP A 87 3.50 7.62 -7.36
C ASP A 87 4.22 8.88 -6.85
N GLY A 88 5.44 9.14 -7.32
CA GLY A 88 6.26 10.27 -6.91
C GLY A 88 6.76 10.17 -5.46
N SER A 89 6.49 9.07 -4.76
CA SER A 89 6.78 8.95 -3.35
C SER A 89 8.27 8.79 -3.09
N ARG A 90 8.74 9.38 -1.99
CA ARG A 90 10.11 9.17 -1.52
C ARG A 90 10.36 7.71 -1.16
N LEU A 91 9.35 7.04 -0.61
CA LEU A 91 9.42 5.64 -0.20
C LEU A 91 9.71 4.71 -1.38
N LEU A 92 9.00 4.86 -2.50
CA LEU A 92 9.26 4.05 -3.70
C LEU A 92 10.66 4.30 -4.25
N LYS A 93 11.15 5.55 -4.20
CA LYS A 93 12.53 5.88 -4.58
C LYS A 93 13.55 5.16 -3.70
N VAL A 94 13.30 5.03 -2.39
CA VAL A 94 14.14 4.26 -1.47
C VAL A 94 14.15 2.79 -1.86
N TYR A 95 12.99 2.17 -2.08
CA TYR A 95 12.92 0.76 -2.49
C TYR A 95 13.62 0.50 -3.82
N ARG A 96 13.45 1.40 -4.80
CA ARG A 96 14.17 1.35 -6.08
C ARG A 96 15.68 1.45 -5.88
N PHE A 97 16.15 2.37 -5.03
CA PHE A 97 17.57 2.50 -4.70
C PHE A 97 18.12 1.23 -4.07
N ILE A 98 17.47 0.68 -3.04
CA ILE A 98 17.91 -0.55 -2.37
C ILE A 98 17.93 -1.71 -3.36
N PHE A 99 16.90 -1.86 -4.19
CA PHE A 99 16.81 -2.93 -5.17
C PHE A 99 17.97 -2.88 -6.19
N ARG A 100 18.21 -1.70 -6.78
CA ARG A 100 19.30 -1.50 -7.76
C ARG A 100 20.70 -1.75 -7.18
N ASN A 101 20.92 -1.35 -5.92
CA ASN A 101 22.22 -1.43 -5.27
C ASN A 101 22.34 -2.64 -4.33
N SER A 102 21.40 -3.59 -4.40
CA SER A 102 21.28 -4.70 -3.45
C SER A 102 22.56 -5.53 -3.33
N THR A 103 23.21 -5.82 -4.45
CA THR A 103 24.49 -6.56 -4.47
C THR A 103 25.61 -5.80 -3.78
N GLU A 104 25.77 -4.50 -4.05
CA GLU A 104 26.81 -3.66 -3.44
C GLU A 104 26.55 -3.45 -1.95
N LEU A 105 25.29 -3.22 -1.58
CA LEU A 105 24.87 -3.12 -0.18
C LEU A 105 25.14 -4.42 0.58
N LEU A 106 24.83 -5.58 -0.03
CA LEU A 106 25.13 -6.89 0.57
C LEU A 106 26.63 -7.10 0.73
N GLN A 107 27.45 -6.73 -0.25
CA GLN A 107 28.91 -6.80 -0.14
C GLN A 107 29.46 -5.91 0.96
N GLN A 108 28.98 -4.67 1.06
CA GLN A 108 29.39 -3.73 2.11
C GLN A 108 28.94 -4.19 3.50
N LEU A 109 27.73 -4.74 3.61
CA LEU A 109 27.21 -5.28 4.86
C LEU A 109 27.88 -6.59 5.26
N ALA A 110 28.36 -7.40 4.31
CA ALA A 110 29.15 -8.60 4.59
C ALA A 110 30.53 -8.29 5.19
N LEU A 111 31.03 -7.06 5.03
CA LEU A 111 32.26 -6.58 5.68
C LEU A 111 32.04 -6.13 7.13
N ILE A 112 30.78 -5.94 7.53
CA ILE A 112 30.39 -5.66 8.89
C ILE A 112 29.98 -7.00 9.48
N ASP A 113 30.57 -7.41 10.61
CA ASP A 113 30.19 -8.65 11.29
C ASP A 113 28.81 -8.48 11.94
N VAL A 114 27.78 -8.57 11.12
CA VAL A 114 26.38 -8.51 11.53
C VAL A 114 25.95 -9.93 11.88
N PRO A 115 25.44 -10.18 13.10
CA PRO A 115 24.94 -11.49 13.49
C PRO A 115 23.90 -11.97 12.46
N HIS A 116 24.25 -13.01 11.69
CA HIS A 116 23.61 -13.40 10.42
C HIS A 116 22.14 -13.81 10.50
N GLU A 117 21.54 -13.83 11.70
CA GLU A 117 20.17 -14.32 11.92
C GLU A 117 19.24 -13.29 12.58
N SER A 118 19.72 -12.08 12.85
CA SER A 118 18.87 -11.06 13.48
C SER A 118 18.13 -10.24 12.42
N ASN A 119 16.92 -10.67 12.05
CA ASN A 119 15.97 -9.90 11.24
C ASN A 119 15.76 -8.46 11.77
N ALA A 120 15.98 -8.26 13.07
CA ALA A 120 15.92 -6.94 13.70
C ALA A 120 17.01 -5.99 13.19
N VAL A 121 18.22 -6.48 12.88
CA VAL A 121 19.32 -5.62 12.39
C VAL A 121 19.03 -5.12 10.98
N TRP A 122 18.52 -5.98 10.10
CA TRP A 122 18.05 -5.55 8.77
C TRP A 122 16.88 -4.58 8.85
N GLY A 123 15.95 -4.81 9.78
CA GLY A 123 14.88 -3.86 10.09
C GLY A 123 15.42 -2.48 10.52
N ILE A 124 16.44 -2.46 11.38
CA ILE A 124 17.09 -1.22 11.84
C ILE A 124 17.83 -0.53 10.69
N ILE A 125 18.60 -1.26 9.87
CA ILE A 125 19.32 -0.69 8.71
C ILE A 125 18.34 -0.02 7.73
N ILE A 126 17.24 -0.70 7.39
CA ILE A 126 16.21 -0.16 6.50
C ILE A 126 15.54 1.06 7.15
N LEU A 127 15.21 0.98 8.45
CA LEU A 127 14.60 2.09 9.19
C LEU A 127 15.53 3.31 9.26
N THR A 128 16.83 3.10 9.52
CA THR A 128 17.83 4.16 9.57
C THR A 128 18.05 4.79 8.20
N ALA A 129 18.09 4.01 7.12
CA ALA A 129 18.15 4.53 5.75
C ALA A 129 16.92 5.38 5.41
N VAL A 130 15.72 4.93 5.81
CA VAL A 130 14.47 5.69 5.67
C VAL A 130 14.53 7.01 6.46
N MET A 131 15.01 6.98 7.71
CA MET A 131 15.14 8.19 8.54
C MET A 131 16.17 9.17 7.99
N PHE A 132 17.33 8.70 7.52
CA PHE A 132 18.36 9.55 6.92
C PHE A 132 17.88 10.26 5.65
N LEU A 133 17.16 9.55 4.79
CA LEU A 133 16.55 10.13 3.59
C LEU A 133 15.42 11.12 3.91
N TYR A 134 14.79 10.99 5.08
CA TYR A 134 13.78 11.94 5.55
C TYR A 134 14.40 13.20 6.17
N ALA A 135 15.56 13.06 6.84
CA ALA A 135 16.25 14.14 7.54
C ALA A 135 17.25 14.92 6.67
N ALA A 136 17.71 14.36 5.55
CA ALA A 136 18.62 15.03 4.61
C ALA A 136 17.95 16.04 3.67
N VAL A 137 16.70 16.42 3.97
CA VAL A 137 15.93 17.50 3.31
C VAL A 137 15.55 18.54 4.34
#